data_AF-A0A699WU02-F1
#
_entry.id   AF-A0A699WU02-F1
#
_cell.length_a   1.000
_cell.length_b   1.000
_cell.length_c   1.000
_cell.angle_alpha   90.00
_cell.angle_beta   90.00
_cell.angle_gamma   90.00
#
_symmetry.space_group_name_H-M   'P 1'
#
loop_
_entity.id
_entity.type
_entity.pdbx_description
1 polymer ?
#
loop_
_entity_poly.entity_id
_entity_poly.type
_entity_poly.pdbx_seq_one_letter_code
_entity_poly.pdbx_strand_id
1 'polypeptide(L)'
;INLAGDNARIMQAFGDKQLADQVLIRLHAFYPQARGAFTGYEIRRSSVDPSTGGAYLAFGPGQISKYWRLWEKPLQRITFAGEHTDTLYPGTLEGALRTGQRAAGQ
;
A
#
# COMPACT_ATOMS: atom_id res chain seq x y z
N ILE A 1 17.78 0.82 -4.87
CA ILE A 1 17.09 -0.14 -4.02
C ILE A 1 15.65 0.05 -4.41
N ASN A 2 14.99 -1.02 -4.84
CA ASN A 2 13.59 -0.95 -5.23
C ASN A 2 12.78 -1.40 -4.02
N LEU A 3 11.75 -0.64 -3.64
CA LEU A 3 10.87 -0.92 -2.51
C LEU A 3 9.47 -1.36 -2.95
N ALA A 4 9.34 -1.85 -4.19
CA ALA A 4 8.10 -2.34 -4.78
C ALA A 4 8.18 -3.81 -5.20
N GLY A 5 7.03 -4.42 -5.48
CA GLY A 5 6.92 -5.82 -5.88
C GLY A 5 7.51 -6.78 -4.85
N ASP A 6 8.15 -7.86 -5.31
CA ASP A 6 8.79 -8.83 -4.42
C ASP A 6 9.93 -8.22 -3.59
N ASN A 7 10.57 -7.16 -4.08
CA ASN A 7 11.58 -6.45 -3.30
C ASN A 7 11.00 -5.81 -2.03
N ALA A 8 9.75 -5.34 -2.07
CA ALA A 8 9.10 -4.79 -0.87
C ALA A 8 9.02 -5.82 0.27
N ARG A 9 8.90 -7.12 -0.07
CA ARG A 9 8.92 -8.23 0.90
C ARG A 9 10.34 -8.58 1.34
N ILE A 10 11.28 -8.69 0.40
CA ILE A 10 12.69 -9.00 0.71
C ILE A 10 13.29 -7.94 1.65
N MET A 11 12.95 -6.68 1.41
CA MET A 11 13.46 -5.56 2.19
C MET A 11 12.93 -5.51 3.63
N GLN A 12 11.92 -6.32 3.98
CA GLN A 12 11.46 -6.46 5.36
C GLN A 12 12.52 -7.12 6.26
N ALA A 13 13.42 -7.92 5.70
CA ALA A 13 14.50 -8.58 6.45
C ALA A 13 15.62 -7.61 6.88
N PHE A 14 15.66 -6.40 6.33
CA PHE A 14 16.70 -5.42 6.60
C PHE A 14 16.28 -4.51 7.76
N GLY A 15 17.26 -4.16 8.60
CA GLY A 15 17.08 -3.13 9.63
C GLY A 15 16.90 -1.74 9.02
N ASP A 16 16.21 -0.85 9.73
CA ASP A 16 15.80 0.48 9.23
C ASP A 16 16.97 1.31 8.73
N LYS A 17 18.01 1.44 9.56
CA LYS A 17 19.23 2.16 9.21
C LYS A 17 19.90 1.57 7.96
N GLN A 18 19.93 0.24 7.86
CA GLN A 18 20.54 -0.45 6.72
C GLN A 18 19.77 -0.14 5.43
N LEU A 19 18.44 -0.13 5.47
CA LEU A 19 17.60 0.25 4.33
C LEU A 19 17.86 1.70 3.91
N ALA A 20 17.86 2.62 4.89
CA ALA A 20 18.14 4.04 4.64
C ALA A 20 19.54 4.26 4.03
N ASP A 21 20.56 3.59 4.57
CA ASP A 21 21.93 3.66 4.05
C ASP A 21 22.01 3.15 2.60
N GLN A 22 21.28 2.08 2.25
CA GLN A 22 21.21 1.59 0.86
C GLN A 22 20.55 2.56 -0.12
N VAL A 23 19.56 3.34 0.35
CA VAL A 23 18.98 4.44 -0.43
C VAL A 23 20.03 5.54 -0.61
N LEU A 24 20.69 5.96 0.47
CA LEU A 24 21.69 7.04 0.44
C LEU A 24 22.90 6.72 -0.43
N ILE A 25 23.41 5.48 -0.41
CA ILE A 25 24.52 5.05 -1.28
C ILE A 25 24.17 5.27 -2.75
N ARG A 26 22.95 4.94 -3.15
CA ARG A 26 22.51 5.11 -4.55
C ARG A 26 22.18 6.55 -4.87
N LEU A 27 21.60 7.28 -3.92
CA LEU A 27 21.33 8.70 -4.08
C LEU A 27 22.64 9.48 -4.26
N HIS A 28 23.70 9.11 -3.54
CA HIS A 28 25.02 9.73 -3.63
C HIS A 28 25.64 9.64 -5.04
N ALA A 29 25.36 8.57 -5.78
CA ALA A 29 25.84 8.42 -7.16
C ALA A 29 25.30 9.50 -8.11
N PHE A 30 24.12 10.06 -7.81
CA PHE A 30 23.51 11.15 -8.57
C PHE A 30 23.66 12.52 -7.89
N TYR A 31 23.73 12.53 -6.55
CA TYR A 31 23.77 13.73 -5.72
C TYR A 31 24.84 13.59 -4.62
N PRO A 32 26.12 13.89 -4.91
CA PRO A 32 27.23 13.62 -3.99
C PRO A 32 27.10 14.31 -2.63
N GLN A 33 26.47 15.49 -2.58
CA GLN A 33 26.25 16.24 -1.34
C GLN A 33 25.08 15.73 -0.48
N ALA A 34 24.22 14.84 -1.01
CA ALA A 34 23.01 14.39 -0.33
C ALA A 34 23.29 13.73 1.03
N ARG A 35 24.42 13.03 1.16
CA ARG A 35 24.80 12.38 2.43
C ARG A 35 25.13 13.39 3.53
N GLY A 36 25.74 14.53 3.19
CA GLY A 36 26.05 15.59 4.15
C GLY A 36 24.83 16.39 4.59
N ALA A 37 23.79 16.43 3.75
CA ALA A 37 22.52 17.11 4.04
C ALA A 37 21.45 16.20 4.67
N PHE A 38 21.73 14.91 4.83
CA PHE A 38 20.77 13.95 5.35
C PHE A 38 20.57 14.09 6.86
N THR A 39 19.34 14.41 7.29
CA THR A 39 19.02 14.66 8.70
C THR A 39 18.29 13.51 9.40
N GLY A 40 17.71 12.56 8.65
CA GLY A 40 16.98 11.43 9.23
C GLY A 40 16.12 10.67 8.22
N TYR A 41 15.53 9.57 8.66
CA TYR A 41 14.62 8.74 7.86
C TYR A 41 13.35 8.38 8.64
N GLU A 42 12.30 8.07 7.89
CA GLU A 42 11.13 7.35 8.37
C GLU A 42 10.92 6.15 7.45
N ILE A 43 10.60 4.99 8.03
CA ILE A 43 10.34 3.77 7.29
C ILE A 43 8.95 3.25 7.68
N ARG A 44 8.12 2.98 6.67
CA ARG A 44 6.81 2.36 6.81
C ARG A 44 6.83 0.96 6.20
N ARG A 45 6.29 -0.01 6.93
CA ARG A 45 6.26 -1.42 6.54
C ARG A 45 4.82 -1.94 6.52
N SER A 46 4.01 -1.44 5.59
CA SER A 46 2.57 -1.74 5.54
C SER A 46 2.25 -3.23 5.40
N SER A 47 3.15 -4.03 4.81
CA SER A 47 2.95 -5.48 4.63
C SER A 47 3.00 -6.30 5.91
N VAL A 48 3.69 -5.83 6.95
CA VAL A 48 3.81 -6.53 8.24
C VAL A 48 3.17 -5.77 9.39
N ASP A 49 2.66 -4.56 9.13
CA ASP A 49 1.85 -3.80 10.07
C ASP A 49 0.49 -4.52 10.27
N PRO A 50 0.17 -4.97 11.50
CA PRO A 50 -1.07 -5.69 11.78
C PRO A 50 -2.34 -4.89 11.49
N SER A 51 -2.25 -3.56 11.45
CA SER A 51 -3.39 -2.68 11.18
C SER A 51 -3.71 -2.55 9.68
N THR A 52 -2.76 -2.81 8.79
CA THR A 52 -2.95 -2.67 7.33
C THR A 52 -2.83 -3.99 6.57
N GLY A 53 -1.94 -4.90 6.99
CA GLY A 53 -1.74 -6.21 6.34
C GLY A 53 -1.29 -6.16 4.87
N GLY A 54 -0.91 -4.99 4.36
CA GLY A 54 -0.65 -4.71 2.96
C GLY A 54 -0.62 -3.21 2.69
N ALA A 55 -0.36 -2.81 1.44
CA ALA A 55 -0.41 -1.41 1.04
C ALA A 55 -1.82 -1.00 0.57
N TYR A 56 -2.35 -1.73 -0.40
CA TYR A 56 -3.66 -1.53 -1.02
C TYR A 56 -4.02 -2.76 -1.87
N LEU A 57 -5.28 -2.87 -2.30
CA LEU A 57 -5.74 -3.94 -3.19
C LEU A 57 -4.93 -4.00 -4.48
N ALA A 58 -4.38 -5.18 -4.74
CA ALA A 58 -3.80 -5.54 -6.04
C ALA A 58 -4.34 -6.92 -6.43
N PHE A 59 -5.18 -6.97 -7.45
CA PHE A 59 -5.72 -8.23 -7.92
C PHE A 59 -4.63 -9.09 -8.59
N GLY A 60 -4.51 -10.33 -8.13
CA GLY A 60 -3.75 -11.37 -8.81
C GLY A 60 -4.49 -11.91 -10.05
N PRO A 61 -3.79 -12.68 -10.90
CA PRO A 61 -4.38 -13.30 -12.09
C PRO A 61 -5.68 -14.06 -11.78
N GLY A 62 -6.74 -13.75 -12.54
CA GLY A 62 -8.06 -14.39 -12.41
C GLY A 62 -8.91 -13.94 -11.20
N GLN A 63 -8.38 -13.11 -10.30
CA GLN A 63 -9.15 -12.65 -9.13
C GLN A 63 -10.25 -11.65 -9.49
N ILE A 64 -10.01 -10.76 -10.45
CA ILE A 64 -11.06 -9.84 -10.93
C ILE A 64 -12.26 -10.63 -11.43
N SER A 65 -12.06 -11.62 -12.31
CA SER A 65 -13.16 -12.43 -12.85
C SER A 65 -13.99 -13.15 -11.79
N LYS A 66 -13.41 -13.45 -10.61
CA LYS A 66 -14.08 -14.17 -9.51
C LYS A 66 -14.69 -13.24 -8.46
N TYR A 67 -14.05 -12.12 -8.17
CA TYR A 67 -14.33 -11.31 -6.98
C TYR A 67 -14.69 -9.85 -7.29
N TRP A 68 -14.72 -9.47 -8.56
CA TRP A 68 -15.19 -8.16 -8.97
C TRP A 68 -16.61 -7.91 -8.46
N ARG A 69 -16.84 -6.73 -7.85
CA ARG A 69 -18.13 -6.30 -7.29
C ARG A 69 -18.65 -7.13 -6.11
N LEU A 70 -17.85 -8.03 -5.54
CA LEU A 70 -18.26 -8.92 -4.45
C LEU A 70 -18.87 -8.15 -3.26
N TRP A 71 -18.34 -6.97 -2.95
CA TRP A 71 -18.67 -6.17 -1.76
C TRP A 71 -19.63 -5.00 -2.03
N GLU A 72 -20.20 -4.89 -3.24
CA GLU A 72 -21.10 -3.78 -3.58
C GLU A 72 -22.43 -3.81 -2.82
N LYS A 73 -22.87 -5.00 -2.39
CA LYS A 73 -24.14 -5.19 -1.68
C LYS A 73 -23.91 -5.58 -0.22
N PRO A 74 -24.72 -5.05 0.73
CA PRO A 74 -24.69 -5.49 2.12
C PRO A 74 -25.01 -6.98 2.24
N LEU A 75 -24.48 -7.60 3.29
CA LEU A 75 -24.87 -8.93 3.73
C LEU A 75 -25.62 -8.81 5.05
N GLN A 76 -26.95 -8.92 4.99
CA GLN A 76 -27.83 -8.71 6.14
C GLN A 76 -27.62 -7.34 6.80
N ARG A 77 -27.10 -7.30 8.03
CA ARG A 77 -26.82 -6.08 8.80
C ARG A 77 -25.36 -5.61 8.68
N ILE A 78 -24.61 -6.17 7.73
CA ILE A 78 -23.19 -5.87 7.52
C ILE A 78 -23.03 -5.18 6.17
N THR A 79 -22.49 -3.97 6.20
CA THR A 79 -22.15 -3.18 5.02
C THR A 79 -20.63 -3.03 4.92
N PHE A 80 -20.11 -3.05 3.68
CA PHE A 80 -18.68 -3.03 3.39
C PHE A 80 -18.28 -1.73 2.67
N ALA A 81 -17.20 -1.11 3.14
CA ALA A 81 -16.58 0.07 2.57
C ALA A 81 -15.05 -0.04 2.61
N GLY A 82 -14.38 0.87 1.91
CA GLY A 82 -12.93 0.91 1.78
C GLY A 82 -12.49 0.77 0.33
N GLU A 83 -11.24 1.11 0.05
CA GLU A 83 -10.67 1.13 -1.30
C GLU A 83 -10.92 -0.18 -2.08
N HIS A 84 -10.88 -1.31 -1.38
CA HIS A 84 -11.02 -2.64 -1.98
C HIS A 84 -12.47 -3.01 -2.35
N THR A 85 -13.43 -2.14 -2.05
CA THR A 85 -14.86 -2.33 -2.32
C THR A 85 -15.38 -1.46 -3.47
N ASP A 86 -14.52 -0.60 -4.04
CA ASP A 86 -14.86 0.21 -5.21
C ASP A 86 -14.52 -0.54 -6.50
N THR A 87 -15.38 -0.40 -7.51
CA THR A 87 -15.28 -1.12 -8.78
C THR A 87 -14.83 -0.23 -9.93
N LEU A 88 -14.48 1.02 -9.68
CA LEU A 88 -13.91 1.91 -10.68
C LEU A 88 -12.53 2.41 -10.25
N TYR A 89 -12.34 2.61 -8.95
CA TYR A 89 -11.14 3.18 -8.35
C TYR A 89 -10.56 2.32 -7.20
N PRO A 90 -10.38 1.00 -7.38
CA PRO A 90 -9.77 0.15 -6.35
C PRO A 90 -8.33 0.59 -6.07
N GLY A 91 -7.88 0.45 -4.82
CA GLY A 91 -6.54 0.84 -4.39
C GLY A 91 -6.33 2.34 -4.22
N THR A 92 -7.39 3.15 -4.25
CA THR A 92 -7.29 4.62 -4.19
C THR A 92 -8.06 5.23 -3.01
N LEU A 93 -7.67 6.45 -2.63
CA LEU A 93 -8.41 7.26 -1.65
C LEU A 93 -9.81 7.64 -2.17
N GLU A 94 -9.95 7.89 -3.47
CA GLU A 94 -11.26 8.18 -4.09
C GLU A 94 -12.19 6.98 -3.96
N GLY A 95 -11.71 5.77 -4.24
CA GLY A 95 -12.49 4.54 -4.04
C GLY A 95 -12.91 4.36 -2.58
N ALA A 96 -12.02 4.66 -1.63
CA ALA A 96 -12.36 4.63 -0.20
C ALA A 96 -13.44 5.66 0.16
N LEU A 97 -13.35 6.89 -0.35
CA LEU A 97 -14.33 7.95 -0.09
C LEU A 97 -15.72 7.58 -0.65
N ARG A 98 -15.77 7.19 -1.93
CA ARG A 98 -17.02 6.83 -2.63
C ARG A 98 -17.74 5.67 -1.96
N THR A 99 -16.97 4.65 -1.56
CA THR A 99 -17.55 3.46 -0.92
C THR A 99 -18.00 3.74 0.51
N GLY A 100 -17.33 4.66 1.23
CA GLY A 100 -17.81 5.16 2.51
C GLY A 100 -19.17 5.85 2.38
N GLN A 101 -19.33 6.73 1.38
CA GLN A 101 -20.63 7.37 1.08
C GLN A 101 -21.70 6.36 0.68
N ARG A 102 -21.35 5.39 -0.19
CA ARG A 102 -22.24 4.28 -0.58
C ARG A 102 -22.72 3.50 0.64
N ALA A 103 -21.80 3.12 1.53
CA ALA A 103 -22.12 2.34 2.70
C ALA A 103 -23.00 3.09 3.71
N ALA A 104 -22.79 4.40 3.87
CA ALA A 104 -23.61 5.22 4.76
C ALA A 104 -25.07 5.37 4.28
N GLY A 105 -25.32 5.18 2.98
CA GLY A 105 -26.66 5.21 2.40
C GLY A 105 -27.38 3.86 2.31
N GLN A 106 -26.74 2.77 2.73
CA GLN A 106 -27.27 1.39 2.70
C GLN A 106 -27.83 0.98 4.07
#